data_AF-A0A3B1J3T7-F1
#
_entry.id   AF-A0A3B1J3T7-F1
#
_cell.length_a   1.000
_cell.length_b   1.000
_cell.length_c   1.000
_cell.angle_alpha   90.00
_cell.angle_beta   90.00
_cell.angle_gamma   90.00
#
_symmetry.space_group_name_H-M   'P 1'
#
loop_
_entity.id
_entity.type
_entity.pdbx_description
1 polymer ?
#
loop_
_entity_poly.entity_id
_entity_poly.type
_entity_poly.pdbx_seq_one_letter_code
_entity_poly.pdbx_strand_id
1 'polypeptide(L)'
;MALFSHFNKSIQWIVFQLMLVTVFPSGVLPMFSSVSRQYHLITDQKSWTDAQTYCREHYADLATVENYMDLGRIQREAQRLSFTSEAWVGLYNDIDSWRCSRNNDPLGIFSYWDSNQPDNLYGLEQCVLIGKDGKWRDGQCSAPIPFICYDVPTPKKRQVMRVVVQSDQDMNDPTVKAALLVKIQQKLKEQGMTENPTLRWKEQSDGSVFYKQKEKRRENMENNTARVCEL
;
A
#
# COMPACT_ATOMS: atom_id res chain seq x y z
N MET A 1 26.45 51.47 22.74
CA MET A 1 25.20 51.71 21.99
C MET A 1 25.55 51.69 20.53
N ALA A 2 25.25 50.60 19.82
CA ALA A 2 25.54 50.49 18.40
C ALA A 2 24.31 49.97 17.66
N LEU A 3 23.91 50.80 16.71
CA LEU A 3 22.83 50.69 15.75
C LEU A 3 22.86 49.37 14.98
N PHE A 4 21.71 48.68 14.90
CA PHE A 4 21.47 47.60 13.94
C PHE A 4 20.80 48.18 12.69
N SER A 5 21.58 48.29 11.62
CA SER A 5 21.06 48.38 10.25
C SER A 5 21.88 47.44 9.37
N HIS A 6 21.30 46.32 8.96
CA HIS A 6 21.24 45.89 7.56
C HIS A 6 20.56 44.52 7.45
N PHE A 7 19.30 44.54 7.04
CA PHE A 7 18.77 43.51 6.16
C PHE A 7 19.54 43.60 4.82
N ASN A 8 20.02 42.47 4.29
CA ASN A 8 19.72 41.95 2.94
C ASN A 8 20.81 40.97 2.40
N LYS A 9 20.32 39.99 1.62
CA LYS A 9 20.99 39.12 0.63
C LYS A 9 21.88 38.01 1.21
N SER A 10 21.64 36.72 0.99
CA SER A 10 21.28 36.08 -0.29
C SER A 10 20.68 34.70 -0.01
N ILE A 11 19.37 34.60 -0.19
CA ILE A 11 18.64 33.34 -0.23
C ILE A 11 18.90 32.75 -1.61
N GLN A 12 19.84 31.81 -1.72
CA GLN A 12 19.97 30.99 -2.93
C GLN A 12 18.98 29.83 -2.86
N TRP A 13 17.72 30.11 -3.20
CA TRP A 13 16.84 29.06 -3.70
C TRP A 13 17.32 28.71 -5.11
N ILE A 14 18.22 27.73 -5.22
CA ILE A 14 18.44 27.08 -6.49
C ILE A 14 17.27 26.12 -6.70
N VAL A 15 16.15 26.69 -7.14
CA VAL A 15 15.11 25.97 -7.85
C VAL A 15 15.73 25.61 -9.21
N PHE A 16 16.53 24.54 -9.25
CA PHE A 16 16.75 23.86 -10.53
C PHE A 16 15.42 23.18 -10.86
N GLN A 17 14.56 23.93 -11.56
CA GLN A 17 13.54 23.32 -12.40
C GLN A 17 14.28 22.42 -13.40
N LEU A 18 14.40 21.14 -13.06
CA LEU A 18 14.55 20.13 -14.08
C LEU A 18 13.17 19.96 -14.71
N MET A 19 12.88 20.77 -15.72
CA MET A 19 11.84 20.43 -16.70
C MET A 19 12.38 19.24 -17.49
N LEU A 20 12.22 18.05 -16.94
CA LEU A 20 12.27 16.82 -17.73
C LEU A 20 10.97 16.82 -18.54
N VAL A 21 10.99 17.47 -19.70
CA VAL A 21 10.01 17.19 -20.74
C VAL A 21 10.32 15.76 -21.20
N THR A 22 9.72 14.78 -20.53
CA THR A 22 9.67 13.43 -21.07
C THR A 22 8.74 13.50 -22.27
N VAL A 23 9.33 13.62 -23.44
CA VAL A 23 8.69 13.18 -24.68
C VAL A 23 8.35 11.71 -24.45
N PHE A 24 7.09 11.42 -24.14
CA PHE A 24 6.62 10.05 -24.08
C PHE A 24 6.74 9.49 -25.49
N PRO A 25 7.60 8.49 -25.74
CA PRO A 25 7.51 7.75 -26.98
C PRO A 25 6.13 7.10 -26.98
N SER A 26 5.35 7.37 -28.02
CA SER A 26 4.10 6.67 -28.32
C SER A 26 4.39 5.17 -28.33
N GLY A 27 4.12 4.50 -27.21
CA GLY A 27 4.56 3.11 -27.03
C GLY A 27 4.72 2.62 -25.60
N VAL A 28 4.18 3.31 -24.58
CA VAL A 28 3.98 2.65 -23.29
C VAL A 28 2.80 1.70 -23.44
N LEU A 29 3.09 0.41 -23.67
CA LEU A 29 2.14 -0.63 -23.30
C LEU A 29 1.83 -0.38 -21.82
N PRO A 30 0.54 -0.33 -21.40
CA PRO A 30 0.24 -0.28 -19.97
C PRO A 30 0.92 -1.50 -19.37
N MET A 31 1.96 -1.26 -18.57
CA MET A 31 2.53 -2.30 -17.72
C MET A 31 1.36 -2.67 -16.83
N PHE A 32 0.62 -3.74 -17.17
CA PHE A 32 -0.48 -4.22 -16.37
C PHE A 32 0.11 -4.48 -14.99
N SER A 33 -0.09 -3.54 -14.07
CA SER A 33 0.30 -3.75 -12.69
C SER A 33 -0.53 -4.95 -12.27
N SER A 34 0.11 -6.09 -12.03
CA SER A 34 -0.60 -7.25 -11.49
C SER A 34 -1.10 -6.84 -10.11
N VAL A 35 -2.39 -6.52 -10.05
CA VAL A 35 -3.06 -6.15 -8.80
C VAL A 35 -3.07 -7.41 -7.95
N SER A 36 -2.14 -7.48 -7.02
CA SER A 36 -1.93 -8.65 -6.18
C SER A 36 -2.98 -8.69 -5.07
N ARG A 37 -4.18 -9.22 -5.34
CA ARG A 37 -5.26 -9.33 -4.34
C ARG A 37 -4.80 -10.05 -3.06
N GLN A 38 -5.23 -9.53 -1.92
CA GLN A 38 -5.14 -10.22 -0.62
C GLN A 38 -6.51 -10.80 -0.30
N TYR A 39 -6.55 -12.05 0.16
CA TYR A 39 -7.79 -12.75 0.45
C TYR A 39 -7.93 -12.97 1.95
N HIS A 40 -9.17 -12.91 2.43
CA HIS A 40 -9.51 -13.00 3.85
C HIS A 40 -10.68 -13.96 3.98
N LEU A 41 -10.41 -15.16 4.53
CA LEU A 41 -11.45 -16.13 4.83
C LEU A 41 -12.11 -15.75 6.16
N ILE A 42 -13.43 -15.56 6.11
CA ILE A 42 -14.29 -15.22 7.25
C ILE A 42 -15.13 -16.44 7.58
N THR A 43 -15.04 -16.90 8.84
CA THR A 43 -15.70 -18.13 9.31
C THR A 43 -17.15 -17.93 9.73
N ASP A 44 -17.61 -16.68 9.80
CA ASP A 44 -19.01 -16.36 10.08
C ASP A 44 -19.90 -16.87 8.95
N GLN A 45 -21.03 -17.47 9.30
CA GLN A 45 -21.96 -18.03 8.33
C GLN A 45 -23.01 -16.98 7.94
N LYS A 46 -23.08 -16.66 6.64
CA LYS A 46 -23.98 -15.65 6.10
C LYS A 46 -24.57 -16.11 4.77
N SER A 47 -25.73 -15.56 4.41
CA SER A 47 -26.22 -15.63 3.03
C SER A 47 -25.21 -14.95 2.09
N TRP A 48 -25.24 -15.26 0.80
CA TRP A 48 -24.32 -14.66 -0.17
C TRP A 48 -24.41 -13.12 -0.17
N THR A 49 -25.63 -12.57 -0.10
CA THR A 49 -25.87 -11.12 -0.07
C THR A 49 -25.35 -10.47 1.21
N ASP A 50 -25.56 -11.12 2.37
CA ASP A 50 -25.05 -10.61 3.64
C ASP A 50 -23.53 -10.71 3.73
N ALA A 51 -22.94 -11.77 3.15
CA ALA A 51 -21.50 -11.92 3.01
C ALA A 51 -20.90 -10.83 2.11
N GLN A 52 -21.55 -10.52 0.99
CA GLN A 52 -21.16 -9.41 0.12
C GLN A 52 -21.19 -8.08 0.85
N THR A 53 -22.26 -7.82 1.59
CA THR A 53 -22.41 -6.59 2.39
C THR A 53 -21.28 -6.47 3.39
N TYR A 54 -21.01 -7.54 4.15
CA TYR A 54 -19.89 -7.58 5.09
C TYR A 54 -18.55 -7.30 4.40
N CYS A 55 -18.27 -7.93 3.27
CA CYS A 55 -17.01 -7.70 2.56
C CYS A 55 -16.88 -6.26 2.06
N ARG A 56 -17.97 -5.59 1.68
CA ARG A 56 -17.94 -4.18 1.27
C ARG A 56 -17.81 -3.20 2.43
N GLU A 57 -18.25 -3.59 3.62
CA GLU A 57 -18.09 -2.80 4.85
C GLU A 57 -16.66 -2.89 5.42
N HIS A 58 -16.00 -4.03 5.27
CA HIS A 58 -14.72 -4.31 5.92
C HIS A 58 -13.52 -4.45 4.96
N TYR A 59 -13.77 -4.71 3.68
CA TYR A 59 -12.78 -5.01 2.64
C TYR A 59 -13.20 -4.35 1.30
N ALA A 60 -12.73 -4.84 0.15
CA ALA A 60 -13.19 -4.36 -1.15
C ALA A 60 -14.51 -5.01 -1.63
N ASP A 61 -14.57 -6.35 -1.69
CA ASP A 61 -15.77 -7.14 -2.03
C ASP A 61 -15.53 -8.64 -1.75
N LEU A 62 -16.50 -9.50 -2.05
CA LEU A 62 -16.32 -10.97 -2.10
C LEU A 62 -15.27 -11.36 -3.14
N ALA A 63 -14.49 -12.40 -2.82
CA ALA A 63 -13.36 -12.87 -3.60
C ALA A 63 -13.69 -13.07 -5.08
N THR A 64 -12.97 -12.36 -5.96
CA THR A 64 -12.97 -12.63 -7.39
C THR A 64 -11.74 -13.45 -7.75
N VAL A 65 -11.93 -14.54 -8.50
CA VAL A 65 -10.88 -15.49 -8.87
C VAL A 65 -10.71 -15.47 -10.40
N GLU A 66 -9.63 -14.85 -10.88
CA GLU A 66 -9.43 -14.61 -12.32
C GLU A 66 -8.35 -15.52 -12.93
N ASN A 67 -7.58 -16.20 -12.10
CA ASN A 67 -6.46 -17.03 -12.54
C ASN A 67 -5.99 -17.96 -11.40
N TYR A 68 -5.05 -18.85 -11.74
CA TYR A 68 -4.45 -19.79 -10.78
C TYR A 68 -3.67 -19.11 -9.64
N MET A 69 -3.19 -17.87 -9.79
CA MET A 69 -2.52 -17.16 -8.69
C MET A 69 -3.51 -16.72 -7.62
N ASP A 70 -4.70 -16.28 -8.01
CA ASP A 70 -5.80 -15.98 -7.08
C ASP A 70 -6.22 -17.25 -6.34
N LEU A 71 -6.42 -18.34 -7.08
CA LEU A 71 -6.77 -19.64 -6.52
C LEU A 71 -5.75 -20.12 -5.49
N GLY A 72 -4.46 -20.05 -5.84
CA GLY A 72 -3.38 -20.44 -4.94
C GLY A 72 -3.27 -19.55 -3.70
N ARG A 73 -3.68 -18.28 -3.75
CA ARG A 73 -3.75 -17.41 -2.57
C ARG A 73 -4.90 -17.80 -1.65
N ILE A 74 -6.07 -18.07 -2.21
CA ILE A 74 -7.24 -18.54 -1.45
C ILE A 74 -6.93 -19.86 -0.75
N GLN A 75 -6.34 -20.83 -1.46
CA GLN A 75 -5.97 -22.12 -0.88
C GLN A 75 -4.95 -21.98 0.26
N ARG A 76 -3.99 -21.06 0.16
CA ARG A 76 -3.05 -20.77 1.25
C ARG A 76 -3.75 -20.19 2.48
N GLU A 77 -4.73 -19.30 2.31
CA GLU A 77 -5.50 -18.78 3.44
C GLU A 77 -6.35 -19.86 4.10
N ALA A 78 -6.99 -20.73 3.32
CA ALA A 78 -7.71 -21.88 3.85
C ALA A 78 -6.77 -22.81 4.64
N GLN A 79 -5.59 -23.15 4.11
CA GLN A 79 -4.58 -23.95 4.81
C GLN A 79 -4.11 -23.28 6.10
N ARG A 80 -3.84 -21.97 6.08
CA ARG A 80 -3.40 -21.20 7.25
C ARG A 80 -4.40 -21.27 8.40
N LEU A 81 -5.69 -21.32 8.09
CA LEU A 81 -6.78 -21.41 9.07
C LEU A 81 -7.24 -22.86 9.33
N SER A 82 -6.57 -23.87 8.75
CA SER A 82 -7.04 -25.27 8.78
C SER A 82 -8.50 -25.43 8.33
N PHE A 83 -8.93 -24.60 7.38
CA PHE A 83 -10.29 -24.59 6.88
C PHE A 83 -10.52 -25.71 5.88
N THR A 84 -11.55 -26.52 6.11
CA THR A 84 -11.84 -27.73 5.33
C THR A 84 -13.23 -27.73 4.68
N SER A 85 -14.02 -26.69 4.92
CA SER A 85 -15.37 -26.52 4.38
C SER A 85 -15.37 -25.71 3.08
N GLU A 86 -16.53 -25.22 2.67
CA GLU A 86 -16.76 -24.38 1.50
C GLU A 86 -16.99 -22.93 1.91
N ALA A 87 -16.71 -22.00 1.00
CA ALA A 87 -16.93 -20.59 1.26
C ALA A 87 -17.50 -19.86 0.04
N TRP A 88 -18.36 -18.87 0.27
CA TRP A 88 -18.83 -17.97 -0.80
C TRP A 88 -17.68 -17.21 -1.46
N VAL A 89 -17.75 -17.09 -2.77
CA VAL A 89 -16.94 -16.19 -3.59
C VAL A 89 -17.84 -15.22 -4.37
N GLY A 90 -17.23 -14.17 -4.90
CA GLY A 90 -17.92 -13.04 -5.50
C GLY A 90 -18.41 -13.28 -6.93
N LEU A 91 -19.05 -14.43 -7.17
CA LEU A 91 -19.61 -14.82 -8.47
C LEU A 91 -21.07 -15.25 -8.26
N TYR A 92 -21.96 -14.74 -9.12
CA TYR A 92 -23.39 -15.02 -9.08
C TYR A 92 -23.98 -15.10 -10.49
N ASN A 93 -25.14 -15.73 -10.65
CA ASN A 93 -25.84 -15.85 -11.92
C ASN A 93 -26.91 -14.76 -12.07
N ASP A 94 -26.74 -13.90 -13.08
CA ASP A 94 -27.69 -12.90 -13.53
C ASP A 94 -28.32 -13.37 -14.86
N ILE A 95 -29.44 -14.10 -14.74
CA ILE A 95 -30.25 -14.67 -15.84
C ILE A 95 -29.38 -15.30 -16.94
N ASP A 96 -28.98 -16.55 -16.72
CA ASP A 96 -28.15 -17.35 -17.63
C ASP A 96 -26.75 -16.75 -17.90
N SER A 97 -26.27 -15.85 -17.02
CA SER A 97 -24.96 -15.21 -17.15
C SER A 97 -24.25 -15.11 -15.79
N TRP A 98 -23.10 -15.77 -15.65
CA TRP A 98 -22.27 -15.62 -14.47
C TRP A 98 -21.55 -14.27 -14.44
N ARG A 99 -21.63 -13.56 -13.32
CA ARG A 99 -21.09 -12.20 -13.16
C ARG A 99 -20.33 -12.00 -11.86
N CYS A 100 -19.29 -11.19 -11.93
CA CYS A 100 -18.50 -10.76 -10.79
C CYS A 100 -19.28 -9.75 -9.94
N SER A 101 -19.41 -10.03 -8.65
CA SER A 101 -20.10 -9.21 -7.65
C SER A 101 -19.65 -7.75 -7.61
N ARG A 102 -18.37 -7.47 -7.87
CA ARG A 102 -17.76 -6.15 -7.68
C ARG A 102 -18.26 -5.08 -8.64
N ASN A 103 -18.31 -5.42 -9.92
CA ASN A 103 -18.55 -4.48 -11.01
C ASN A 103 -19.60 -4.99 -12.02
N ASN A 104 -20.18 -6.16 -11.74
CA ASN A 104 -21.12 -6.82 -12.63
C ASN A 104 -20.52 -7.27 -13.97
N ASP A 105 -19.19 -7.34 -14.06
CA ASP A 105 -18.50 -7.83 -15.25
C ASP A 105 -18.87 -9.31 -15.48
N PRO A 106 -19.04 -9.73 -16.74
CA PRO A 106 -19.25 -11.14 -17.05
C PRO A 106 -18.04 -11.96 -16.60
N LEU A 107 -18.28 -13.23 -16.25
CA LEU A 107 -17.21 -14.17 -15.96
C LEU A 107 -16.22 -14.21 -17.12
N GLY A 108 -14.95 -14.03 -16.80
CA GLY A 108 -13.86 -14.11 -17.78
C GLY A 108 -13.63 -15.52 -18.31
N ILE A 109 -12.51 -15.72 -18.99
CA ILE A 109 -12.14 -17.02 -19.57
C ILE A 109 -11.80 -18.05 -18.49
N PHE A 110 -11.35 -17.59 -17.32
CA PHE A 110 -10.99 -18.47 -16.22
C PHE A 110 -12.23 -18.98 -15.50
N SER A 111 -12.36 -20.30 -15.42
CA SER A 111 -13.32 -20.99 -14.56
C SER A 111 -12.69 -22.25 -14.00
N TYR A 112 -13.14 -22.66 -12.82
CA TYR A 112 -12.62 -23.84 -12.13
C TYR A 112 -13.74 -24.66 -11.49
N TRP A 113 -14.81 -24.89 -12.24
CA TRP A 113 -15.96 -25.69 -11.83
C TRP A 113 -15.58 -27.12 -11.47
N ASP A 114 -16.27 -27.69 -10.48
CA ASP A 114 -16.19 -29.12 -10.20
C ASP A 114 -16.89 -29.95 -11.28
N SER A 115 -16.68 -31.26 -11.25
CA SER A 115 -17.34 -32.18 -12.17
C SER A 115 -18.86 -32.02 -12.06
N ASN A 116 -19.53 -31.86 -13.20
CA ASN A 116 -20.98 -31.67 -13.31
C ASN A 116 -21.50 -30.36 -12.70
N GLN A 117 -20.68 -29.33 -12.58
CA GLN A 117 -21.09 -28.02 -12.10
C GLN A 117 -20.91 -26.95 -13.20
N PRO A 118 -21.71 -25.87 -13.20
CA PRO A 118 -22.88 -25.68 -12.34
C PRO A 118 -24.07 -26.59 -12.75
N ASP A 119 -24.83 -27.13 -11.80
CA ASP A 119 -26.00 -27.99 -12.07
C ASP A 119 -27.35 -27.34 -11.76
N ASN A 120 -27.35 -26.16 -11.15
CA ASN A 120 -28.52 -25.37 -10.82
C ASN A 120 -29.61 -26.21 -10.14
N LEU A 121 -29.25 -26.89 -9.04
CA LEU A 121 -30.10 -27.86 -8.40
C LEU A 121 -31.45 -27.22 -7.99
N TYR A 122 -32.54 -27.84 -8.46
CA TYR A 122 -33.92 -27.34 -8.31
C TYR A 122 -34.19 -25.92 -8.85
N GLY A 123 -33.27 -25.33 -9.63
CA GLY A 123 -33.38 -23.96 -10.12
C GLY A 123 -33.08 -22.88 -9.08
N LEU A 124 -32.40 -23.23 -7.98
CA LEU A 124 -32.22 -22.36 -6.81
C LEU A 124 -30.77 -21.92 -6.58
N GLU A 125 -29.83 -22.32 -7.43
CA GLU A 125 -28.40 -22.18 -7.17
C GLU A 125 -27.77 -21.09 -8.06
N GLN A 126 -27.95 -19.84 -7.64
CA GLN A 126 -27.43 -18.69 -8.39
C GLN A 126 -26.13 -18.10 -7.81
N CYS A 127 -25.51 -18.72 -6.81
CA CYS A 127 -24.32 -18.19 -6.13
C CYS A 127 -23.20 -19.22 -6.06
N VAL A 128 -21.94 -18.78 -6.09
CA VAL A 128 -20.81 -19.72 -6.20
C VAL A 128 -20.05 -19.90 -4.90
N LEU A 129 -19.81 -21.17 -4.58
CA LEU A 129 -18.98 -21.67 -3.50
C LEU A 129 -17.61 -22.10 -4.04
N ILE A 130 -16.58 -22.00 -3.20
CA ILE A 130 -15.28 -22.61 -3.44
C ILE A 130 -14.97 -23.66 -2.37
N GLY A 131 -14.61 -24.87 -2.81
CA GLY A 131 -14.18 -25.96 -1.94
C GLY A 131 -12.70 -25.89 -1.54
N LYS A 132 -12.29 -26.74 -0.60
CA LYS A 132 -10.89 -26.87 -0.15
C LYS A 132 -9.90 -27.21 -1.28
N ASP A 133 -10.37 -27.89 -2.33
CA ASP A 133 -9.62 -28.23 -3.53
C ASP A 133 -9.55 -27.09 -4.55
N GLY A 134 -10.19 -25.96 -4.23
CA GLY A 134 -10.27 -24.78 -5.07
C GLY A 134 -11.40 -24.82 -6.09
N LYS A 135 -12.12 -25.94 -6.22
CA LYS A 135 -13.15 -26.10 -7.24
C LYS A 135 -14.44 -25.38 -6.89
N TRP A 136 -15.14 -24.93 -7.93
CA TRP A 136 -16.34 -24.13 -7.80
C TRP A 136 -17.60 -24.99 -7.89
N ARG A 137 -18.60 -24.65 -7.09
CA ARG A 137 -19.94 -25.22 -7.13
C ARG A 137 -20.95 -24.09 -7.09
N ASP A 138 -22.07 -24.22 -7.78
CA ASP A 138 -23.20 -23.34 -7.50
C ASP A 138 -23.92 -23.81 -6.23
N GLY A 139 -24.61 -22.88 -5.59
CA GLY A 139 -25.30 -23.12 -4.33
C GLY A 139 -26.40 -22.11 -4.10
N GLN A 140 -27.35 -22.49 -3.25
CA GLN A 140 -28.48 -21.65 -2.92
C GLN A 140 -28.03 -20.41 -2.14
N CYS A 141 -28.21 -19.23 -2.73
CA CYS A 141 -27.68 -17.96 -2.21
C CYS A 141 -28.09 -17.64 -0.76
N SER A 142 -29.24 -18.15 -0.30
CA SER A 142 -29.72 -17.95 1.08
C SER A 142 -29.06 -18.84 2.12
N ALA A 143 -28.24 -19.82 1.72
CA ALA A 143 -27.59 -20.73 2.65
C ALA A 143 -26.55 -19.99 3.52
N PRO A 144 -26.52 -20.26 4.84
CA PRO A 144 -25.57 -19.63 5.74
C PRO A 144 -24.20 -20.33 5.63
N ILE A 145 -23.26 -19.74 4.91
CA ILE A 145 -21.95 -20.35 4.62
C ILE A 145 -20.83 -19.35 4.97
N PRO A 146 -19.63 -19.80 5.39
CA PRO A 146 -18.43 -18.97 5.43
C PRO A 146 -18.16 -18.28 4.09
N PHE A 147 -17.31 -17.26 4.07
CA PHE A 147 -17.11 -16.49 2.85
C PHE A 147 -15.70 -15.89 2.79
N ILE A 148 -15.25 -15.58 1.58
CA ILE A 148 -13.92 -15.02 1.35
C ILE A 148 -14.07 -13.61 0.82
N CYS A 149 -13.52 -12.63 1.53
CA CYS A 149 -13.38 -11.26 1.04
C CYS A 149 -12.01 -11.09 0.36
N TYR A 150 -11.87 -10.05 -0.46
CA TYR A 150 -10.57 -9.62 -0.93
C TYR A 150 -10.34 -8.12 -0.75
N ASP A 151 -9.07 -7.77 -0.63
CA ASP A 151 -8.57 -6.42 -0.77
C ASP A 151 -7.81 -6.27 -2.08
N VAL A 152 -7.97 -5.10 -2.69
CA VAL A 152 -7.03 -4.59 -3.68
C VAL A 152 -5.96 -3.87 -2.91
N PRO A 153 -4.69 -4.33 -2.88
CA PRO A 153 -3.65 -3.53 -2.27
C PRO A 153 -3.59 -2.21 -3.03
N THR A 154 -3.87 -1.12 -2.33
CA THR A 154 -3.41 0.17 -2.80
C THR A 154 -1.88 0.08 -2.85
N PRO A 155 -1.24 0.46 -3.97
CA PRO A 155 0.21 0.48 -4.01
C PRO A 155 0.71 1.37 -2.87
N LYS A 156 1.24 0.76 -1.80
CA LYS A 156 1.87 1.52 -0.71
C LYS A 156 3.10 2.18 -1.29
N LYS A 157 2.99 3.46 -1.65
CA LYS A 157 4.10 4.22 -2.21
C LYS A 157 5.16 4.34 -1.13
N ARG A 158 6.26 3.61 -1.28
CA ARG A 158 7.44 3.79 -0.44
C ARG A 158 8.10 5.11 -0.85
N GLN A 159 7.86 6.16 -0.08
CA GLN A 159 8.48 7.44 -0.28
C GLN A 159 9.62 7.64 0.73
N VAL A 160 10.82 7.96 0.22
CA VAL A 160 11.96 8.31 1.07
C VAL A 160 11.99 9.83 1.21
N MET A 161 11.68 10.32 2.41
CA MET A 161 11.80 11.75 2.73
C MET A 161 13.20 12.02 3.30
N ARG A 162 13.88 13.04 2.77
CA ARG A 162 15.11 13.56 3.40
C ARG A 162 14.70 14.59 4.44
N VAL A 163 15.11 14.36 5.69
CA VAL A 163 14.86 15.28 6.80
C VAL A 163 16.19 15.93 7.17
N VAL A 164 16.19 17.26 7.26
CA VAL A 164 17.30 18.05 7.80
C VAL A 164 16.88 18.53 9.18
N VAL A 165 17.70 18.26 10.19
CA VAL A 165 17.43 18.64 11.57
C VAL A 165 18.58 19.50 12.05
N GLN A 166 18.25 20.67 12.60
CA GLN A 166 19.20 21.53 13.30
C GLN A 166 19.05 21.27 14.79
N SER A 167 20.09 20.72 15.40
CA SER A 167 20.14 20.40 16.83
C SER A 167 21.59 20.29 17.30
N ASP A 168 21.80 20.58 18.57
CA ASP A 168 23.06 20.40 19.32
C ASP A 168 23.21 18.99 19.90
N GLN A 169 22.12 18.23 19.99
CA GLN A 169 22.11 16.85 20.51
C GLN A 169 22.66 15.84 19.49
N ASP A 170 23.03 14.64 19.98
CA ASP A 170 23.34 13.53 19.09
C ASP A 170 22.06 13.00 18.43
N MET A 171 21.92 13.26 17.13
CA MET A 171 20.77 12.82 16.34
C MET A 171 20.73 11.30 16.13
N ASN A 172 21.83 10.59 16.40
CA ASN A 172 21.86 9.14 16.33
C ASN A 172 21.53 8.44 17.65
N ASP A 173 21.31 9.20 18.74
CA ASP A 173 20.83 8.65 20.02
C ASP A 173 19.47 7.93 19.82
N PRO A 174 19.28 6.71 20.34
CA PRO A 174 18.05 5.94 20.16
C PRO A 174 16.78 6.65 20.64
N THR A 175 16.87 7.41 21.74
CA THR A 175 15.76 8.15 22.33
C THR A 175 15.40 9.34 21.44
N VAL A 176 16.42 10.05 20.94
CA VAL A 176 16.22 11.17 20.00
C VAL A 176 15.61 10.68 18.69
N LYS A 177 16.12 9.58 18.12
CA LYS A 177 15.55 8.93 16.92
C LYS A 177 14.08 8.57 17.10
N ALA A 178 13.72 8.00 18.25
CA ALA A 178 12.34 7.62 18.55
C ALA A 178 11.42 8.85 18.68
N ALA A 179 11.84 9.87 19.44
CA ALA A 179 11.09 11.12 19.61
C ALA A 179 10.89 11.85 18.27
N LEU A 180 11.91 11.84 17.41
CA LEU A 180 11.84 12.45 16.09
C LEU A 180 10.88 11.69 15.15
N LEU A 181 10.83 10.36 15.18
CA LEU A 181 9.83 9.59 14.43
C LEU A 181 8.40 9.96 14.83
N VAL A 182 8.13 10.07 16.14
CA VAL A 182 6.82 10.48 16.66
C VAL A 182 6.46 11.88 16.15
N LYS A 183 7.41 12.82 16.20
CA LYS A 183 7.21 14.19 15.72
C LYS A 183 6.94 14.24 14.21
N ILE A 184 7.66 13.45 13.42
CA ILE A 184 7.42 13.34 11.97
C ILE A 184 6.02 12.77 11.72
N GLN A 185 5.62 11.72 12.44
CA GLN A 185 4.29 11.12 12.29
C GLN A 185 3.18 12.11 12.60
N GLN A 186 3.32 12.89 13.67
CA GLN A 186 2.36 13.94 14.01
C GLN A 186 2.29 15.01 12.90
N LYS A 187 3.44 15.46 12.40
CA LYS A 187 3.48 16.47 11.35
C LYS A 187 2.81 15.99 10.05
N LEU A 188 2.98 14.71 9.71
CA LEU A 188 2.31 14.12 8.54
C LEU A 188 0.78 14.12 8.72
N LYS A 189 0.28 13.81 9.91
CA LYS A 189 -1.16 13.88 10.22
C LYS A 189 -1.69 15.32 10.10
N GLU A 190 -0.96 16.30 10.63
CA GLU A 190 -1.31 17.73 10.50
C GLU A 190 -1.35 18.21 9.04
N GLN A 191 -0.61 17.56 8.12
CA GLN A 191 -0.59 17.89 6.69
C GLN A 191 -1.63 17.11 5.87
N GLY A 192 -2.62 16.49 6.54
CA GLY A 192 -3.75 15.83 5.88
C GLY A 192 -3.52 14.36 5.52
N MET A 193 -2.50 13.70 6.08
CA MET A 193 -2.36 12.24 5.97
C MET A 193 -3.43 11.56 6.84
N THR A 194 -4.43 10.94 6.20
CA THR A 194 -5.54 10.25 6.87
C THR A 194 -5.22 8.80 7.23
N GLU A 195 -4.36 8.12 6.47
CA GLU A 195 -3.87 6.78 6.79
C GLU A 195 -2.73 6.85 7.82
N ASN A 196 -2.53 5.79 8.61
CA ASN A 196 -1.42 5.71 9.57
C ASN A 196 -0.15 5.14 8.90
N PRO A 197 0.85 5.96 8.51
CA PRO A 197 2.00 5.47 7.77
C PRO A 197 2.95 4.69 8.69
N THR A 198 3.54 3.61 8.17
CA THR A 198 4.67 2.96 8.83
C THR A 198 5.95 3.75 8.55
N LEU A 199 6.42 4.53 9.52
CA LEU A 199 7.70 5.24 9.44
C LEU A 199 8.84 4.37 9.93
N ARG A 200 9.95 4.34 9.20
CA ARG A 200 11.19 3.66 9.59
C ARG A 200 12.38 4.48 9.13
N TRP A 201 13.43 4.50 9.94
CA TRP A 201 14.70 5.07 9.52
C TRP A 201 15.33 4.21 8.42
N LYS A 202 16.03 4.88 7.50
CA LYS A 202 16.90 4.20 6.55
C LYS A 202 18.30 4.20 7.15
N GLU A 203 18.65 3.10 7.81
CA GLU A 203 19.98 2.89 8.38
C GLU A 203 21.00 2.58 7.27
N GLN A 204 22.24 3.03 7.47
CA GLN A 204 23.37 2.60 6.68
C GLN A 204 24.03 1.35 7.26
N SER A 205 25.06 0.85 6.59
CA SER A 205 25.81 -0.34 7.02
C SER A 205 26.46 -0.21 8.40
N ASP A 206 26.70 1.02 8.87
CA ASP A 206 27.26 1.33 10.18
C ASP A 206 26.19 1.58 11.27
N GLY A 207 24.89 1.39 10.95
CA GLY A 207 23.76 1.64 11.86
C GLY A 207 23.40 3.13 12.05
N SER A 208 24.14 4.04 11.42
CA SER A 208 23.84 5.47 11.49
C SER A 208 22.70 5.86 10.54
N VAL A 209 21.98 6.92 10.92
CA VAL A 209 20.85 7.48 10.17
C VAL A 209 21.13 8.92 9.77
N PHE A 210 21.72 9.70 10.68
CA PHE A 210 22.00 11.12 10.50
C PHE A 210 23.49 11.38 10.32
N TYR A 211 23.81 12.32 9.43
CA TYR A 211 25.18 12.78 9.14
C TYR A 211 25.26 14.29 9.28
N LYS A 212 26.36 14.78 9.87
CA LYS A 212 26.64 16.21 9.94
C LYS A 212 26.90 16.74 8.52
N GLN A 213 26.14 17.74 8.09
CA GLN A 213 26.49 18.48 6.89
C GLN A 213 27.78 19.26 7.18
N LYS A 214 28.79 19.13 6.29
CA LYS A 214 30.01 19.93 6.39
C LYS A 214 29.65 21.40 6.20
N GLU A 215 29.93 22.24 7.18
CA GLU A 215 29.85 23.70 7.00
C GLU A 215 30.81 24.12 5.89
N LYS A 216 30.30 24.83 4.88
CA LYS A 216 31.16 25.54 3.93
C LYS A 216 31.91 26.62 4.72
N ARG A 217 33.20 26.39 5.01
CA ARG A 217 34.09 27.43 5.54
C ARG A 217 34.06 28.64 4.59
N ARG A 218 33.51 29.75 5.07
CA ARG A 218 33.92 31.08 4.60
C ARG A 218 35.18 31.44 5.37
N GLU A 219 36.34 31.12 4.81
CA GLU A 219 37.58 31.77 5.24
C GLU A 219 37.53 33.22 4.73
N ASN A 220 37.11 34.15 5.58
CA ASN A 220 37.29 35.57 5.34
C ASN A 220 38.61 36.01 5.97
N MET A 221 39.38 36.69 5.14
CA MET A 221 40.69 37.29 5.37
C MET A 221 40.63 38.34 6.51
N GLU A 222 40.96 37.95 7.74
CA GLU A 222 41.38 38.86 8.80
C GLU A 222 42.66 38.30 9.43
N ASN A 223 43.79 38.57 8.80
CA ASN A 223 45.10 38.69 9.45
C ASN A 223 46.14 39.11 8.41
N ASN A 224 46.16 40.39 8.05
CA ASN A 224 47.44 41.02 7.69
C ASN A 224 47.40 42.52 7.93
N THR A 225 47.51 42.90 9.20
CA THR A 225 48.03 44.22 9.60
C THR A 225 49.22 44.00 10.53
N ALA A 226 50.40 44.06 9.91
CA ALA A 226 51.66 44.64 10.38
C ALA A 226 52.19 44.33 11.79
N ARG A 227 53.43 43.79 11.80
CA ARG A 227 54.61 44.24 12.57
C ARG A 227 55.76 43.25 12.27
N VAL A 228 56.65 43.51 11.30
CA VAL A 228 57.90 44.29 11.42
C VAL A 228 58.65 44.03 12.73
N CYS A 229 59.81 43.38 12.60
CA CYS A 229 61.11 43.89 13.07
C CYS A 229 62.22 43.23 12.22
N GLU A 230 63.05 44.07 11.61
CA GLU A 230 64.32 43.74 10.94
C GLU A 230 65.49 43.74 11.93
N LEU A 231 66.56 43.04 11.50
CA LEU A 231 67.91 42.83 12.05
C LEU A 231 68.04 41.96 13.29
#